data_AF-A0A2Z6MLH2-F1
#
_entry.id   AF-A0A2Z6MLH2-F1
#
_cell.length_a   1.000
_cell.length_b   1.000
_cell.length_c   1.000
_cell.angle_alpha   90.00
_cell.angle_beta   90.00
_cell.angle_gamma   90.00
#
_symmetry.space_group_name_H-M   'P 1'
#
loop_
_entity.id
_entity.type
_entity.pdbx_description
1 polymer ?
#
loop_
_entity_poly.entity_id
_entity_poly.type
_entity_poly.pdbx_seq_one_letter_code
_entity_poly.pdbx_strand_id
1 'polypeptide(L)' 'MSSSSKIPQVVLKSSSNQCNMPVIAFGTAAVTNNDGEITKKAVIEAIKSGYRQFDTALIYGSEVALGEAIEEALKQGRN' A
#
# COMPACT_ATOMS: atom_id res chain seq x y z
N MET A 1 25.69 3.57 0.64
CA MET A 1 24.58 3.62 1.63
C MET A 1 23.53 4.55 1.05
N SER A 2 22.45 4.02 0.47
CA SER A 2 21.40 4.86 -0.13
C SER A 2 20.56 5.46 0.99
N SER A 3 20.47 6.79 1.06
CA SER A 3 19.56 7.46 1.97
C SER A 3 18.13 7.03 1.61
N SER A 4 17.42 6.40 2.54
CA SER A 4 15.99 6.14 2.38
C SER A 4 15.28 7.49 2.29
N SER A 5 14.90 7.89 1.07
CA SER A 5 14.07 9.06 0.84
C SER A 5 12.71 8.79 1.43
N LYS A 6 12.42 9.40 2.59
CA LYS A 6 11.09 9.33 3.20
C LYS A 6 10.09 10.01 2.28
N ILE A 7 9.03 9.28 1.91
CA ILE A 7 7.91 9.84 1.15
C ILE A 7 7.32 11.03 1.94
N PRO A 8 7.17 12.23 1.35
CA PRO A 8 6.55 13.35 2.01
C PRO A 8 5.13 13.01 2.50
N GLN A 9 4.68 13.65 3.57
CA GLN A 9 3.35 13.44 4.13
C GLN A 9 2.60 14.77 4.21
N VAL A 10 1.28 14.70 4.12
CA VAL A 10 0.37 15.83 4.30
C VAL A 10 -0.58 15.56 5.46
N VAL A 11 -0.85 16.59 6.25
CA VAL A 11 -1.84 16.54 7.33
C VAL A 11 -3.22 16.77 6.74
N LEU A 12 -4.14 15.81 6.94
CA LEU A 12 -5.54 15.97 6.59
C LEU A 12 -6.22 16.93 7.59
N LYS A 13 -6.31 18.22 7.24
CA LYS A 13 -6.83 19.28 8.13
C LYS A 13 -8.28 19.07 8.59
N SER A 14 -9.09 18.39 7.79
CA SER A 14 -10.47 18.05 8.12
C SER A 14 -10.61 16.81 9.01
N SER A 15 -9.52 16.07 9.25
CA SER A 15 -9.51 14.93 10.17
C SER A 15 -9.42 15.42 11.61
N SER A 16 -10.27 14.86 12.49
CA SER A 16 -10.24 15.15 13.93
C SER A 16 -8.89 14.86 14.58
N ASN A 17 -8.09 13.95 14.00
CA ASN A 17 -6.85 13.44 14.57
C ASN A 17 -5.60 13.94 13.82
N GLN A 18 -5.74 14.92 12.92
CA GLN A 18 -4.62 15.45 12.12
C GLN A 18 -3.82 14.33 11.43
N CYS A 19 -4.54 13.37 10.83
CA CYS A 19 -3.94 12.19 10.21
C CYS A 19 -2.89 12.58 9.15
N ASN A 20 -1.69 12.00 9.26
CA ASN A 20 -0.61 12.15 8.29
C ASN A 20 -0.78 11.12 7.17
N MET A 21 -1.00 11.60 5.95
CA MET A 21 -1.18 10.78 4.77
C MET A 21 0.05 10.92 3.84
N PRO A 22 0.72 9.83 3.43
CA PRO A 22 1.72 9.88 2.37
C PRO A 22 1.20 10.59 1.10
N VAL A 23 2.02 11.43 0.48
CA VAL A 23 1.58 12.17 -0.73
C VAL A 23 1.45 11.28 -1.97
N ILE A 24 2.00 10.06 -1.93
CA ILE A 24 1.89 9.06 -2.98
C ILE A 24 1.36 7.75 -2.41
N ALA A 25 0.43 7.14 -3.13
CA ALA A 25 -0.25 5.90 -2.77
C ALA A 25 -0.20 4.91 -3.94
N PHE A 26 -0.31 3.61 -3.63
CA PHE A 26 -0.42 2.55 -4.62
C PHE A 26 -1.89 2.14 -4.78
N GLY A 27 -2.47 2.38 -5.97
CA GLY A 27 -3.84 1.99 -6.29
C GLY A 27 -3.93 0.55 -6.78
N THR A 28 -5.01 -0.14 -6.43
CA THR A 28 -5.20 -1.58 -6.73
C THR A 28 -6.29 -1.89 -7.76
N ALA A 29 -6.88 -0.87 -8.38
CA ALA A 29 -7.82 -1.08 -9.49
C ALA A 29 -7.10 -1.66 -10.72
N ALA A 30 -7.61 -2.77 -11.26
CA ALA A 30 -7.08 -3.42 -12.45
C ALA A 30 -8.20 -3.68 -13.47
N VAL A 31 -7.93 -3.43 -14.76
CA VAL A 31 -8.92 -3.53 -15.84
C VAL A 31 -9.08 -4.97 -16.37
N THR A 32 -8.05 -5.80 -16.25
CA THR A 32 -8.03 -7.17 -16.77
C THR A 32 -7.55 -8.14 -15.72
N ASN A 33 -8.30 -9.23 -15.50
CA ASN A 33 -7.96 -10.35 -14.64
C ASN A 33 -7.44 -9.92 -13.25
N ASN A 34 -8.39 -9.71 -12.32
CA ASN A 34 -8.12 -9.55 -10.89
C ASN A 34 -7.57 -10.85 -10.28
N ASP A 35 -6.39 -11.23 -10.74
CA ASP A 35 -5.62 -12.31 -10.14
C ASP A 35 -5.05 -11.79 -8.81
N GLY A 36 -5.57 -12.35 -7.72
CA GLY A 36 -5.14 -12.02 -6.37
C GLY A 36 -3.63 -12.22 -6.19
N GLU A 37 -3.01 -13.18 -6.86
CA GLU A 37 -1.57 -13.43 -6.77
C GLU A 37 -0.74 -12.32 -7.43
N ILE A 38 -1.21 -11.78 -8.56
CA ILE A 38 -0.55 -10.64 -9.22
C ILE A 38 -0.65 -9.40 -8.33
N THR A 39 -1.84 -9.12 -7.81
CA THR A 39 -2.08 -7.99 -6.89
C THR A 39 -1.20 -8.12 -5.64
N LYS A 40 -1.15 -9.30 -5.02
CA LYS A 40 -0.35 -9.55 -3.83
C LYS A 40 1.14 -9.30 -4.08
N LYS A 41 1.70 -9.86 -5.17
CA LYS A 41 3.10 -9.64 -5.56
C LYS A 41 3.40 -8.16 -5.84
N ALA A 42 2.51 -7.47 -6.54
CA ALA A 42 2.65 -6.05 -6.84
C ALA A 42 2.66 -5.20 -5.55
N VAL A 43 1.78 -5.49 -4.60
CA VAL A 43 1.73 -4.81 -3.30
C VAL A 43 3.01 -5.06 -2.49
N ILE A 44 3.50 -6.31 -2.42
CA ILE A 44 4.75 -6.64 -1.71
C ILE A 44 5.92 -5.83 -2.30
N GLU A 45 6.01 -5.74 -3.64
CA GLU A 45 7.06 -4.98 -4.30
C GLU A 45 6.90 -3.46 -4.08
N ALA A 46 5.67 -2.95 -4.05
CA ALA A 46 5.41 -1.56 -3.69
C ALA A 46 5.88 -1.25 -2.25
N ILE A 47 5.63 -2.14 -1.29
CA ILE A 47 6.11 -1.99 0.11
C ILE A 47 7.65 -1.92 0.14
N LYS A 48 8.33 -2.83 -0.56
CA LYS A 48 9.80 -2.85 -0.69
C LYS A 48 10.35 -1.58 -1.34
N SER A 49 9.64 -1.05 -2.32
CA SER A 49 9.96 0.20 -3.01
C SER A 49 9.71 1.45 -2.17
N GLY A 50 9.07 1.32 -1.00
CA GLY A 50 8.88 2.40 -0.04
C GLY A 50 7.45 2.91 0.09
N TYR A 51 6.48 2.38 -0.67
CA TYR A 51 5.07 2.78 -0.52
C TYR A 51 4.54 2.41 0.87
N ARG A 52 3.74 3.32 1.44
CA ARG A 52 3.12 3.14 2.77
C ARG A 52 1.61 3.41 2.78
N GLN A 53 1.06 3.84 1.65
CA GLN A 53 -0.38 4.06 1.48
C GLN A 53 -0.87 3.25 0.29
N PHE A 54 -2.00 2.58 0.49
CA PHE A 54 -2.65 1.72 -0.49
C PHE A 54 -4.11 2.15 -0.64
N ASP A 55 -4.57 2.19 -1.88
CA ASP A 55 -5.95 2.51 -2.24
C ASP A 55 -6.63 1.28 -2.84
N THR A 56 -7.81 0.97 -2.32
CA THR A 56 -8.62 -0.18 -2.70
C THR A 56 -10.11 0.15 -2.56
N ALA A 57 -10.96 -0.70 -3.14
CA ALA A 57 -12.39 -0.63 -2.98
C ALA A 57 -13.00 -2.01 -3.16
N LEU A 58 -14.19 -2.22 -2.58
CA LEU A 58 -14.97 -3.47 -2.73
C LEU A 58 -15.16 -3.88 -4.21
N ILE A 59 -15.48 -2.93 -5.09
CA ILE A 59 -15.68 -3.20 -6.52
C ILE A 59 -14.41 -3.65 -7.25
N TYR A 60 -13.24 -3.38 -6.69
CA TYR A 60 -11.97 -3.84 -7.25
C TYR A 60 -11.69 -5.29 -6.89
N GLY A 61 -12.36 -5.90 -5.90
CA GLY A 61 -12.07 -7.28 -5.48
C GLY A 61 -10.63 -7.54 -5.00
N SER A 62 -9.83 -6.49 -4.81
CA SER A 62 -8.40 -6.56 -4.47
C SER A 62 -8.13 -6.57 -2.96
N GLU A 63 -9.14 -6.33 -2.12
CA GLU A 63 -9.00 -6.15 -0.67
C GLU A 63 -8.37 -7.36 0.03
N VAL A 64 -8.76 -8.58 -0.35
CA VAL A 64 -8.21 -9.82 0.23
C VAL A 64 -6.72 -9.95 -0.10
N ALA A 65 -6.35 -9.83 -1.37
CA ALA A 65 -4.96 -9.92 -1.83
C ALA A 65 -4.08 -8.82 -1.22
N LEU A 66 -4.60 -7.60 -1.10
CA LEU A 66 -3.94 -6.48 -0.43
C LEU A 66 -3.68 -6.81 1.05
N GLY A 67 -4.68 -7.35 1.75
CA GLY A 67 -4.57 -7.75 3.15
C GLY A 67 -3.49 -8.81 3.37
N GLU A 68 -3.48 -9.86 2.55
CA GLU A 68 -2.45 -10.92 2.60
C GLU A 68 -1.04 -10.38 2.34
N ALA A 69 -0.89 -9.49 1.36
CA ALA A 69 0.40 -8.87 1.04
C ALA A 69 0.94 -8.03 2.22
N ILE A 70 0.06 -7.26 2.88
CA ILE A 70 0.43 -6.46 4.05
C ILE A 70 0.84 -7.39 5.21
N GLU A 71 0.06 -8.44 5.48
CA GLU A 71 0.38 -9.40 6.54
C GLU A 71 1.74 -10.07 6.30
N GLU A 72 2.00 -10.52 5.07
CA GLU A 72 3.26 -11.14 4.67
C GLU A 72 4.45 -10.16 4.82
N ALA A 73 4.31 -8.93 4.33
CA ALA A 73 5.35 -7.92 4.44
C ALA A 73 5.68 -7.56 5.90
N LEU A 74 4.67 -7.51 6.78
CA LEU A 74 4.86 -7.28 8.23
C LEU A 74 5.57 -8.45 8.91
N LYS A 75 5.31 -9.70 8.48
CA LYS A 75 6.04 -10.88 8.97
C LYS A 75 7.51 -10.85 8.53
N GLN A 76 7.79 -10.44 7.29
CA GLN A 76 9.16 -10.35 6.77
C GLN A 76 9.98 -9.23 7.43
N GLY A 77 9.35 -8.08 7.72
CA GLY A 77 10.02 -6.92 8.33
C GLY A 77 10.23 -6.98 9.85
N ARG A 78 9.79 -8.06 10.51
CA ARG A 78 9.97 -8.29 11.95
C ARG A 78 11.21 -9.13 12.31
N ASN A 79 11.98 -9.56 11.32
CA ASN A 79 13.20 -10.37 11.47
C ASN A 79 14.46 -9.52 11.35
#